data_AF-A0A4S0N010-F1
#
_entry.id   AF-A0A4S0N010-F1
#
_cell.length_a   1.000
_cell.length_b   1.000
_cell.length_c   1.000
_cell.angle_alpha   90.00
_cell.angle_beta   90.00
_cell.angle_gamma   90.00
#
_symmetry.space_group_name_H-M   'P 1'
#
loop_
_entity.id
_entity.type
_entity.pdbx_description
1 polymer ?
#
loop_
_entity_poly.entity_id
_entity_poly.type
_entity_poly.pdbx_seq_one_letter_code
_entity_poly.pdbx_strand_id
1 'polypeptide(L)'
;KAMGGVLFIDEAYYLYRPENERDYGQEAIEILLQVMENQRDDLVVILAGYAQRMDRFFESNPGFRSRIAHHIDFPDYSDDELLRIAEQMLDQQNYLFDTKATTAMADYIARRRAQPH
;
A
#
# COMPACT_ATOMS: atom_id res chain seq x y z
N LYS A 1 -14.42 5.55 -14.29
CA LYS A 1 -14.06 5.04 -15.64
C LYS A 1 -12.61 4.60 -15.58
N ALA A 2 -12.32 3.30 -15.68
CA ALA A 2 -10.95 2.75 -15.62
C ALA A 2 -10.48 2.10 -16.93
N MET A 3 -11.41 1.88 -17.88
CA MET A 3 -11.09 1.37 -19.22
C MET A 3 -10.15 2.31 -19.97
N GLY A 4 -9.04 1.76 -20.48
CA GLY A 4 -7.93 2.50 -21.10
C GLY A 4 -6.94 3.09 -20.10
N GLY A 5 -6.95 2.65 -18.84
CA GLY A 5 -6.12 3.21 -17.78
C GLY A 5 -5.85 2.23 -16.64
N VAL A 6 -5.64 2.78 -15.44
CA VAL A 6 -5.27 2.03 -14.23
C VAL A 6 -6.41 2.06 -13.23
N LEU A 7 -6.79 0.89 -12.71
CA LEU A 7 -7.65 0.74 -11.53
C LEU A 7 -6.78 0.47 -10.30
N PHE A 8 -6.68 1.45 -9.41
CA PHE A 8 -6.00 1.31 -8.12
C PHE A 8 -7.01 1.01 -7.03
N ILE A 9 -6.82 -0.10 -6.31
CA ILE A 9 -7.65 -0.51 -5.17
C ILE A 9 -6.77 -0.54 -3.94
N ASP A 10 -6.98 0.45 -3.06
CA ASP A 10 -6.33 0.48 -1.76
C ASP A 10 -7.00 -0.48 -0.78
N GLU A 11 -6.19 -1.06 0.10
CA GLU A 11 -6.58 -2.06 1.09
C GLU A 11 -7.48 -3.18 0.52
N ALA A 12 -7.09 -3.73 -0.64
CA ALA A 12 -7.92 -4.65 -1.42
C ALA A 12 -8.39 -5.91 -0.66
N TYR A 13 -7.67 -6.31 0.39
CA TYR A 13 -8.09 -7.39 1.30
C TYR A 13 -9.45 -7.17 1.96
N TYR A 14 -9.94 -5.93 2.03
CA TYR A 14 -11.28 -5.64 2.56
C TYR A 14 -12.42 -6.09 1.65
N LEU A 15 -12.15 -6.44 0.38
CA LEU A 15 -13.13 -7.07 -0.50
C LEU A 15 -13.49 -8.49 -0.05
N TYR A 16 -12.68 -9.12 0.80
CA TYR A 16 -12.94 -10.46 1.33
C TYR A 16 -13.19 -10.39 2.84
N ARG A 17 -14.45 -10.47 3.25
CA ARG A 17 -14.87 -10.47 4.66
C ARG A 17 -15.78 -11.67 4.96
N PRO A 18 -15.21 -12.86 5.19
CA PRO A 18 -15.99 -14.09 5.38
C PRO A 18 -16.88 -14.07 6.64
N GLU A 19 -16.56 -13.20 7.61
CA GLU A 19 -17.30 -13.06 8.87
C GLU A 19 -18.61 -12.25 8.73
N ASN A 20 -18.84 -11.60 7.58
CA ASN A 20 -20.00 -10.77 7.34
C ASN A 20 -20.93 -11.41 6.29
N GLU A 21 -21.95 -12.14 6.75
CA GLU A 21 -22.91 -12.87 5.90
C GLU A 21 -23.73 -11.96 4.95
N ARG A 22 -23.70 -10.64 5.13
CA ARG A 22 -24.38 -9.66 4.26
C ARG A 22 -23.42 -8.92 3.33
N ASP A 23 -22.19 -9.39 3.19
CA ASP A 23 -21.19 -8.78 2.31
C ASP A 23 -21.24 -9.38 0.90
N TYR A 24 -21.22 -8.51 -0.11
CA TYR A 24 -21.18 -8.87 -1.53
C TYR A 24 -19.77 -8.77 -2.11
N GLY A 25 -18.75 -8.61 -1.27
CA GLY A 25 -17.35 -8.51 -1.68
C GLY A 25 -16.85 -9.71 -2.50
N GLN A 26 -17.42 -10.90 -2.30
CA GLN A 26 -17.11 -12.08 -3.12
C GLN A 26 -17.50 -11.89 -4.59
N GLU A 27 -18.66 -11.30 -4.87
CA GLU A 27 -19.11 -11.00 -6.23
C GLU A 27 -18.20 -9.96 -6.89
N ALA A 28 -17.75 -8.95 -6.12
CA ALA A 28 -16.79 -7.97 -6.61
C ALA A 28 -15.44 -8.62 -6.98
N ILE A 29 -14.96 -9.60 -6.19
CA ILE A 29 -13.75 -10.37 -6.49
C ILE A 29 -13.91 -11.18 -7.77
N GLU A 30 -15.04 -11.86 -7.95
CA GLU A 30 -15.32 -12.67 -9.14
C GLU A 30 -15.34 -11.80 -10.41
N ILE A 31 -16.04 -10.67 -10.37
CA ILE A 31 -16.07 -9.70 -11.47
C ILE A 31 -14.66 -9.18 -11.75
N LEU A 32 -13.89 -8.82 -10.70
CA LEU A 32 -12.54 -8.30 -10.87
C LEU A 32 -11.61 -9.33 -11.53
N LEU A 33 -11.66 -10.59 -11.10
CA LEU A 33 -10.88 -11.67 -11.70
C LEU A 33 -11.26 -11.90 -13.17
N GLN A 34 -12.55 -11.86 -13.51
CA GLN A 34 -13.02 -11.98 -14.88
C GLN A 34 -12.53 -10.83 -15.75
N VAL A 35 -12.55 -9.59 -15.25
CA VAL A 35 -12.06 -8.42 -15.97
C VAL A 35 -10.54 -8.50 -16.16
N MET A 36 -9.78 -8.89 -15.13
CA MET A 36 -8.33 -9.11 -15.23
C MET A 36 -7.96 -10.20 -16.24
N GLU A 37 -8.84 -11.19 -16.46
CA GLU A 37 -8.65 -12.22 -17.49
C GLU A 37 -8.95 -11.70 -18.90
N ASN A 38 -10.10 -11.04 -19.07
CA ASN A 38 -10.67 -10.76 -20.39
C ASN A 38 -10.22 -9.41 -20.98
N GLN A 39 -9.77 -8.47 -20.15
CA GLN A 39 -9.47 -7.09 -20.57
C GLN A 39 -8.00 -6.71 -20.31
N ARG A 40 -7.08 -7.65 -20.57
CA ARG A 40 -5.64 -7.50 -20.30
C ARG A 40 -4.99 -6.35 -21.07
N ASP A 41 -5.48 -6.05 -22.27
CA ASP A 41 -4.90 -5.00 -23.13
C ASP A 41 -5.45 -3.59 -22.79
N ASP A 42 -6.57 -3.51 -22.07
CA ASP A 42 -7.32 -2.27 -21.84
C ASP A 42 -7.34 -1.80 -20.37
N LEU A 43 -6.94 -2.66 -19.42
CA LEU A 43 -6.99 -2.35 -17.99
C LEU A 43 -5.77 -2.90 -17.26
N VAL A 44 -5.10 -2.02 -16.51
CA VAL A 44 -4.13 -2.41 -15.49
C VAL A 44 -4.77 -2.29 -14.12
N VAL A 45 -4.67 -3.34 -13.30
CA VAL A 45 -5.15 -3.34 -11.91
C VAL A 45 -3.96 -3.31 -10.95
N ILE A 46 -3.98 -2.37 -10.01
CA ILE A 46 -3.01 -2.28 -8.91
C ILE A 46 -3.76 -2.51 -7.61
N LEU A 47 -3.38 -3.57 -6.89
CA LEU A 47 -3.88 -3.87 -5.55
C LEU A 47 -2.84 -3.41 -4.53
N ALA A 48 -3.25 -2.61 -3.56
CA ALA A 48 -2.37 -2.13 -2.50
C ALA A 48 -2.92 -2.52 -1.12
N GLY A 49 -2.01 -2.53 -0.13
CA GLY A 49 -2.32 -2.83 1.25
C GLY A 49 -1.14 -3.41 2.01
N TYR A 50 -1.30 -3.61 3.31
CA TYR A 50 -0.27 -4.24 4.15
C TYR A 50 0.06 -5.66 3.67
N ALA A 51 1.35 -5.95 3.50
CA ALA A 51 1.86 -7.21 2.94
C ALA A 51 1.20 -8.45 3.56
N GLN A 52 1.25 -8.59 4.89
CA GLN A 52 0.69 -9.75 5.60
C GLN A 52 -0.83 -9.91 5.42
N ARG A 53 -1.57 -8.81 5.20
CA ARG A 53 -3.01 -8.87 4.92
C ARG A 53 -3.27 -9.25 3.47
N MET A 54 -2.46 -8.74 2.54
CA MET A 54 -2.50 -9.12 1.12
C MET A 54 -2.15 -10.60 0.90
N ASP A 55 -1.18 -11.15 1.63
CA ASP A 55 -0.83 -12.57 1.57
C ASP A 55 -2.02 -13.45 1.91
N ARG A 56 -2.70 -13.17 3.04
CA ARG A 56 -3.93 -13.87 3.45
C ARG A 56 -5.06 -13.71 2.44
N PHE A 57 -5.19 -12.52 1.85
CA PHE A 57 -6.17 -12.26 0.80
C PHE A 57 -5.90 -13.13 -0.44
N PHE A 58 -4.65 -13.27 -0.87
CA PHE A 58 -4.26 -14.11 -2.00
C PHE A 58 -4.32 -15.61 -1.71
N GLU A 59 -4.10 -16.03 -0.46
CA GLU A 59 -4.33 -17.42 -0.03
C GLU A 59 -5.82 -17.77 -0.11
N SER A 60 -6.69 -16.85 0.31
CA SER A 60 -8.14 -17.04 0.26
C SER A 60 -8.69 -16.96 -1.17
N ASN A 61 -8.02 -16.24 -2.06
CA ASN A 61 -8.45 -16.00 -3.44
C ASN A 61 -7.33 -16.36 -4.44
N PRO A 62 -7.04 -17.65 -4.66
CA PRO A 62 -5.90 -18.10 -5.46
C PRO A 62 -5.96 -17.64 -6.93
N GLY A 63 -7.15 -17.28 -7.43
CA GLY A 63 -7.34 -16.71 -8.76
C GLY A 63 -6.49 -15.45 -9.02
N PHE A 64 -6.19 -14.65 -7.99
CA PHE A 64 -5.34 -13.46 -8.12
C PHE A 64 -3.87 -13.81 -8.36
N ARG A 65 -3.34 -14.84 -7.68
CA ARG A 65 -1.91 -15.21 -7.79
C ARG A 65 -1.49 -15.53 -9.23
N SER A 66 -2.40 -16.07 -10.03
CA SER A 66 -2.15 -16.37 -11.45
C SER A 66 -2.23 -15.16 -12.39
N ARG A 67 -2.87 -14.07 -11.96
CA ARG A 67 -3.16 -12.87 -12.77
C ARG A 67 -2.32 -11.65 -12.37
N ILE A 68 -1.64 -11.72 -11.23
CA ILE A 68 -0.69 -10.70 -10.79
C ILE A 68 0.67 -11.01 -11.40
N ALA A 69 1.09 -10.18 -12.34
CA ALA A 69 2.39 -10.31 -12.99
C ALA A 69 3.55 -9.76 -12.15
N HIS A 70 3.27 -8.79 -11.27
CA HIS A 70 4.28 -8.04 -10.53
C HIS A 70 3.89 -7.90 -9.06
N HIS A 71 4.83 -8.21 -8.17
CA HIS A 71 4.77 -7.91 -6.75
C HIS A 71 5.83 -6.86 -6.46
N ILE A 72 5.42 -5.74 -5.86
CA ILE A 72 6.31 -4.64 -5.51
C ILE A 72 6.18 -4.43 -4.00
N ASP A 73 7.25 -4.71 -3.27
CA ASP A 73 7.32 -4.48 -1.84
C ASP A 73 7.79 -3.05 -1.56
N PHE A 74 7.06 -2.36 -0.69
CA PHE A 74 7.40 -1.03 -0.19
C PHE A 74 7.88 -1.17 1.26
N PRO A 75 9.20 -1.24 1.50
CA PRO A 75 9.72 -1.34 2.85
C PRO A 75 9.53 -0.03 3.62
N ASP A 76 9.49 -0.12 4.95
CA ASP A 76 9.51 1.05 5.81
C ASP A 76 10.82 1.83 5.61
N TYR A 77 10.72 3.16 5.73
CA TYR A 77 11.88 4.03 5.70
C TYR A 77 12.83 3.74 6.88
N SER A 78 14.12 3.83 6.61
CA SER A 78 15.19 3.91 7.62
C SER A 78 15.16 5.25 8.36
N ASP A 79 15.85 5.32 9.50
CA ASP A 79 15.94 6.56 10.29
C ASP A 79 16.53 7.71 9.47
N ASP A 80 17.55 7.42 8.66
CA ASP A 80 18.20 8.41 7.78
C ASP A 80 17.29 8.85 6.63
N GLU A 81 16.43 7.97 6.12
CA GLU A 81 15.41 8.35 5.13
C GLU A 81 14.33 9.23 5.74
N LEU A 82 13.87 8.92 6.95
CA LEU A 82 12.91 9.74 7.67
C LEU A 82 13.46 11.11 8.01
N LEU A 83 14.74 11.20 8.39
CA LEU A 83 15.41 12.49 8.65
C LEU A 83 15.47 13.33 7.37
N ARG A 84 15.86 12.73 6.24
CA ARG A 84 15.88 13.40 4.93
C ARG A 84 14.50 13.86 4.49
N ILE A 85 13.46 13.05 4.73
CA ILE A 85 12.07 13.44 4.46
C ILE A 85 11.69 14.65 5.32
N ALA A 86 12.02 14.65 6.62
CA ALA A 86 11.74 15.77 7.51
C ALA A 86 12.45 17.06 7.06
N GLU A 87 13.72 16.97 6.66
CA GLU A 87 14.48 18.09 6.10
C GLU A 87 13.84 18.61 4.80
N GLN A 88 13.43 17.72 3.90
CA GLN A 88 12.75 18.10 2.65
C GLN A 88 11.39 18.75 2.91
N MET A 89 10.63 18.29 3.90
CA MET A 89 9.35 18.90 4.29
C MET A 89 9.55 20.32 4.85
N LEU A 90 10.62 20.55 5.61
CA LEU A 90 10.94 21.89 6.13
C LEU A 90 11.41 22.83 5.02
N ASP A 91 12.26 22.35 4.11
CA ASP A 91 12.74 23.14 2.98
C ASP A 91 11.59 23.65 2.11
N GLN A 92 10.58 22.80 1.84
CA GLN A 92 9.34 23.20 1.14
C GLN A 92 8.56 24.29 1.87
N GLN A 93 8.74 24.41 3.18
CA GLN A 93 8.13 25.44 4.02
C GLN A 93 9.06 26.63 4.29
N ASN A 94 10.25 26.66 3.68
CA ASN A 94 11.33 27.63 3.90
C ASN A 94 11.86 27.64 5.36
N TYR A 95 11.87 26.48 6.01
CA TYR A 95 12.51 26.26 7.30
C TYR A 95 13.76 25.41 7.14
N LEU A 96 14.71 25.59 8.05
CA LEU A 96 15.95 24.82 8.10
C LEU A 96 16.21 24.41 9.54
N PHE A 97 16.72 23.19 9.73
CA PHE A 97 17.27 22.79 11.01
C PHE A 97 18.62 23.46 11.25
N ASP A 98 18.86 23.92 12.47
CA ASP A 98 20.22 24.08 12.96
C ASP A 98 20.80 22.72 13.37
N THR A 99 22.11 22.66 13.62
CA THR A 99 22.81 21.41 13.96
C THR A 99 22.18 20.70 15.18
N LYS A 100 21.72 21.45 16.19
CA LYS A 100 21.12 20.85 17.39
C LYS A 100 19.73 20.28 17.08
N ALA A 101 18.96 20.97 16.24
CA ALA A 101 17.64 20.53 15.82
C ALA A 101 17.71 19.27 14.95
N THR A 102 18.70 19.16 14.05
CA THR A 102 18.93 17.92 13.27
C THR A 102 19.21 16.73 14.20
N THR A 103 20.11 16.89 15.19
CA THR A 103 20.38 15.82 16.17
C THR A 103 19.14 15.47 16.99
N ALA A 104 18.40 16.48 17.45
CA ALA A 104 17.16 16.25 18.21
C ALA A 104 16.09 15.52 17.38
N MET A 105 15.98 15.82 16.08
CA MET A 105 15.05 15.15 15.17
C MET A 105 15.47 13.69 14.93
N ALA A 106 16.75 13.42 14.71
CA ALA A 106 17.27 12.05 14.58
C ALA A 106 16.96 11.21 15.83
N ASP A 107 17.21 11.75 17.01
CA ASP A 107 16.88 11.09 18.29
C ASP A 107 15.36 10.86 18.44
N TYR A 108 14.55 11.84 18.00
CA TYR A 108 13.10 11.72 18.03
C TYR A 108 12.62 10.58 17.12
N ILE A 109 13.12 10.49 15.89
CA ILE A 109 12.77 9.45 14.92
C ILE A 109 13.06 8.07 15.50
N ALA A 110 14.27 7.84 16.00
CA ALA A 110 14.67 6.56 16.59
C ALA A 110 13.75 6.16 17.77
N ARG A 111 13.43 7.12 18.65
CA ARG A 111 12.51 6.88 19.78
C ARG A 111 11.09 6.61 19.32
N ARG A 112 10.59 7.36 18.33
CA ARG A 112 9.20 7.26 17.87
C ARG A 112 8.92 5.94 17.16
N ARG A 113 9.91 5.40 16.42
CA ARG A 113 9.81 4.10 15.76
C ARG A 113 9.82 2.92 16.72
N ALA A 114 10.48 3.06 17.88
CA ALA A 114 10.48 2.03 18.92
C ALA A 114 9.16 1.98 19.72
N GLN A 115 8.29 2.97 19.57
CA GLN A 115 6.98 2.98 20.25
C GLN A 115 5.96 2.16 19.46
N PRO A 116 5.11 1.37 20.13
CA PRO A 116 3.99 0.72 19.48
C PRO A 116 3.03 1.74 18.84
N HIS A 117 2.43 1.35 17.72
CA HIS A 117 1.40 2.12 17.02
C HIS A 117 0.07 2.12 17.77
#